data_AF-A0A350X448-F1
#
_entry.id   AF-A0A350X448-F1
#
_cell.length_a   1.000
_cell.length_b   1.000
_cell.length_c   1.000
_cell.angle_alpha   90.00
_cell.angle_beta   90.00
_cell.angle_gamma   90.00
#
_symmetry.space_group_name_H-M   'P 1'
#
loop_
_entity.id
_entity.type
_entity.pdbx_description
1 polymer ?
#
loop_
_entity_poly.entity_id
_entity_poly.type
_entity_poly.pdbx_seq_one_letter_code
_entity_poly.pdbx_strand_id
1 'polypeptide(L)' 'MSPSCYANTSEIGGGLFMSLQIKCFDEDTEVALEEKVNEFLKTLTADKVVDIKFAVSHFEDHEDRDQVFSFCAMVIYKG' A
#
# COMPACT_ATOMS: atom_id res chain seq x y z
N MET A 1 13.13 -2.84 10.08
CA MET A 1 11.99 -3.76 9.87
C MET A 1 10.79 -3.17 10.57
N SER A 2 9.96 -2.42 9.86
CA SER A 2 8.81 -1.71 10.45
C SER A 2 7.60 -2.63 10.54
N PRO A 3 6.83 -2.61 11.65
CA PRO A 3 5.65 -3.45 11.82
C PRO A 3 4.55 -2.98 10.87
N SER A 4 3.94 -3.90 10.14
CA SER A 4 2.78 -3.63 9.27
C SER A 4 1.69 -2.91 10.07
N CYS A 5 1.37 -1.68 9.66
CA CYS A 5 0.37 -0.84 10.29
C CYS A 5 -1.04 -1.44 10.09
N TYR A 6 -1.50 -2.26 11.03
CA TYR A 6 -2.90 -2.67 11.09
C TYR A 6 -3.73 -1.51 11.66
N ALA A 7 -4.55 -0.86 10.82
CA ALA A 7 -5.55 0.08 11.29
C ALA A 7 -6.67 -0.71 12.01
N ASN A 8 -6.57 -0.83 13.34
CA ASN A 8 -7.64 -1.37 14.17
C ASN A 8 -8.76 -0.32 14.29
N THR A 9 -9.86 -0.51 13.56
CA THR A 9 -11.06 0.32 13.72
C THR A 9 -11.90 -0.21 14.89
N SER A 10 -11.99 0.60 15.95
CA SER A 10 -12.72 0.35 17.20
C SER A 10 -14.25 0.34 17.03
N GLU A 11 -14.92 -0.46 17.86
CA GLU A 11 -16.35 -0.77 17.90
C GLU A 11 -17.30 0.44 18.02
N ILE A 12 -18.33 0.49 17.16
CA ILE A 12 -19.62 1.14 17.42
C ILE A 12 -20.78 0.25 16.93
N GLY A 13 -21.63 -0.16 17.87
CA GLY A 13 -22.92 -0.85 17.77
C GLY A 13 -23.44 -1.42 16.43
N GLY A 14 -23.66 -2.74 16.40
CA GLY A 14 -24.86 -3.35 15.80
C GLY A 14 -24.93 -3.58 14.29
N GLY A 15 -23.88 -3.26 13.52
CA GLY A 15 -23.79 -3.58 12.09
C GLY A 15 -22.65 -4.54 11.80
N LEU A 16 -22.83 -5.48 10.84
CA LEU A 16 -21.77 -6.33 10.31
C LEU A 16 -20.67 -5.46 9.69
N PHE A 17 -19.67 -5.07 10.48
CA PHE A 17 -18.52 -4.31 9.99
C PHE A 17 -17.59 -5.24 9.22
N MET A 18 -17.44 -5.02 7.91
CA MET A 18 -16.31 -5.56 7.16
C MET A 18 -15.05 -4.85 7.68
N SER A 19 -14.13 -5.60 8.28
CA SER A 19 -12.83 -5.07 8.68
C SER A 19 -12.04 -4.68 7.43
N LEU A 20 -11.49 -3.46 7.42
CA LEU A 20 -10.58 -3.01 6.38
C LEU A 20 -9.15 -3.30 6.79
N GLN A 21 -8.33 -3.65 5.81
CA GLN A 21 -6.93 -3.96 5.92
C GLN A 21 -6.17 -3.12 4.90
N ILE A 22 -4.93 -2.77 5.22
CA ILE A 22 -4.10 -1.90 4.40
C ILE A 22 -2.73 -2.54 4.22
N LYS A 23 -2.28 -2.61 2.98
CA LYS A 23 -0.94 -3.08 2.60
C LYS A 23 -0.25 -1.97 1.81
N CYS A 24 0.89 -1.48 2.31
CA CYS A 24 1.71 -0.49 1.61
C CYS A 24 2.91 -1.16 0.95
N PHE A 25 3.30 -0.63 -0.21
CA PHE A 25 4.46 -1.00 -1.01
C PHE A 25 5.22 0.28 -1.37
N ASP A 26 6.54 0.19 -1.42
CA ASP A 26 7.48 1.26 -1.75
C ASP A 26 8.65 0.64 -2.52
N GLU A 27 8.91 1.10 -3.74
CA GLU A 27 9.91 0.53 -4.64
C GLU A 27 10.66 1.60 -5.42
N ASP A 28 11.89 1.29 -5.82
CA ASP A 28 12.74 2.23 -6.58
C ASP A 28 12.35 2.33 -8.06
N THR A 29 11.54 1.39 -8.57
CA THR A 29 11.09 1.35 -9.98
C THR A 29 9.62 0.99 -10.10
N GLU A 30 8.97 1.50 -11.16
CA GLU A 30 7.59 1.17 -11.48
C GLU A 30 7.37 -0.33 -11.73
N VAL A 31 8.32 -1.00 -12.38
CA VAL A 31 8.24 -2.44 -12.70
C VAL A 31 8.25 -3.28 -11.42
N ALA A 32 9.13 -2.97 -10.47
CA ALA A 32 9.17 -3.67 -9.19
C ALA A 32 7.89 -3.45 -8.37
N LEU A 33 7.32 -2.24 -8.42
CA LEU A 33 6.05 -1.93 -7.76
C LEU A 33 4.90 -2.74 -8.39
N GLU A 34 4.83 -2.77 -9.72
CA GLU A 34 3.84 -3.54 -10.46
C GLU A 34 3.89 -5.03 -10.08
N GLU A 35 5.07 -5.63 -10.12
CA GLU A 35 5.26 -7.05 -9.79
C GLU A 35 4.79 -7.36 -8.38
N LYS A 36 5.20 -6.57 -7.38
CA LYS A 36 4.83 -6.81 -5.97
C LYS A 36 3.35 -6.59 -5.69
N VAL A 37 2.75 -5.54 -6.27
CA VAL A 37 1.32 -5.28 -6.14
C VAL A 37 0.53 -6.42 -6.79
N ASN A 38 0.89 -6.82 -8.02
CA ASN A 38 0.21 -7.91 -8.72
C ASN A 38 0.34 -9.25 -7.99
N GLU A 39 1.51 -9.59 -7.47
CA GLU A 39 1.70 -10.79 -6.64
C GLU A 39 0.84 -10.76 -5.38
N PHE A 40 0.71 -9.60 -4.73
CA PHE A 40 -0.19 -9.46 -3.58
C PHE A 40 -1.66 -9.61 -3.99
N LEU A 41 -2.09 -8.97 -5.08
CA LEU A 41 -3.47 -9.04 -5.56
C LEU A 41 -3.90 -10.47 -5.91
N LYS A 42 -2.99 -11.34 -6.38
CA LYS A 42 -3.25 -12.77 -6.60
C LYS A 42 -3.64 -13.52 -5.33
N THR A 43 -3.26 -13.02 -4.15
CA THR A 43 -3.62 -13.62 -2.85
C THR A 43 -5.03 -13.23 -2.37
N LEU A 44 -5.66 -12.25 -3.01
CA LEU A 44 -6.98 -11.73 -2.65
C LEU A 44 -8.04 -12.25 -3.62
N THR A 45 -9.27 -12.44 -3.12
CA THR A 45 -10.44 -12.61 -3.98
C THR A 45 -10.86 -11.24 -4.55
N ALA A 46 -11.36 -11.21 -5.79
CA ALA A 46 -11.64 -9.96 -6.51
C ALA A 46 -12.62 -9.01 -5.78
N ASP A 47 -13.49 -9.55 -4.93
CA ASP A 47 -14.48 -8.81 -4.14
C ASP A 47 -13.91 -8.18 -2.85
N LYS A 48 -12.68 -8.55 -2.48
CA LYS A 48 -11.98 -8.03 -1.30
C LYS A 48 -11.26 -6.71 -1.55
N VAL A 49 -10.86 -6.40 -2.78
CA VAL A 49 -10.17 -5.14 -3.08
C VAL A 49 -11.18 -3.99 -3.01
N VAL A 50 -10.87 -2.98 -2.20
CA VAL A 50 -11.70 -1.78 -2.01
C VAL A 50 -11.15 -0.62 -2.83
N ASP A 51 -9.85 -0.39 -2.75
CA ASP A 51 -9.17 0.69 -3.46
C ASP A 51 -7.67 0.42 -3.55
N ILE A 52 -7.00 1.03 -4.52
CA ILE A 52 -5.53 1.06 -4.62
C ILE A 52 -5.10 2.49 -4.93
N LYS A 53 -4.32 3.08 -4.04
CA LYS A 53 -3.79 4.44 -4.20
C LYS A 53 -2.32 4.40 -4.54
N PHE A 54 -1.92 5.14 -5.57
CA PHE A 54 -0.52 5.27 -5.97
C PHE A 54 0.01 6.65 -5.59
N ALA A 55 1.29 6.71 -5.23
CA ALA A 55 2.01 7.94 -4.97
C ALA A 55 3.46 7.80 -5.43
N VAL A 56 4.06 8.90 -5.86
CA VAL A 56 5.50 8.97 -6.15
C VAL A 56 6.08 10.09 -5.30
N SER A 57 7.15 9.79 -4.59
CA SER A 57 7.98 10.79 -3.93
C SER A 57 9.34 10.84 -4.59
N HIS A 58 9.99 12.00 -4.50
CA HIS A 58 11.37 12.14 -4.86
C HIS A 58 12.09 12.98 -3.81
N PHE A 59 13.36 12.69 -3.63
CA PHE A 59 14.29 13.49 -2.84
C PHE A 59 15.46 13.88 -3.74
N GLU A 60 15.80 15.15 -3.76
CA GLU A 60 16.94 15.68 -4.48
C GLU A 60 17.97 16.20 -3.46
N ASP A 61 19.19 15.67 -3.54
CA ASP A 61 20.31 16.23 -2.78
C ASP A 61 20.95 17.37 -3.57
N HIS A 62 20.93 18.58 -2.99
CA HIS A 62 21.47 19.78 -3.63
C HIS A 62 23.00 19.78 -3.73
N GLU A 63 23.72 19.00 -2.91
CA GLU A 63 25.19 18.97 -2.93
C GLU A 63 25.72 17.99 -3.98
N ASP A 64 25.13 16.79 -4.05
CA ASP A 64 25.61 15.70 -4.93
C ASP A 64 24.82 15.57 -6.24
N ARG A 65 23.73 16.33 -6.43
CA ARG A 65 22.80 16.22 -7.58
C ARG A 65 22.23 14.82 -7.77
N ASP A 66 22.17 14.05 -6.70
CA ASP A 66 21.55 12.73 -6.68
C ASP A 66 20.05 12.86 -6.47
N GLN A 67 19.28 12.15 -7.29
CA GLN A 67 17.83 12.10 -7.22
C GLN A 67 17.38 10.67 -6.92
N VAL A 68 16.65 10.52 -5.82
CA VAL A 68 16.06 9.24 -5.41
C VAL A 68 14.55 9.30 -5.65
N PHE A 69 14.02 8.33 -6.38
CA PHE A 69 12.59 8.14 -6.57
C PHE A 69 12.08 7.00 -5.71
N SER A 70 10.88 7.16 -5.16
CA SER A 70 10.15 6.09 -4.48
C SER A 70 8.73 6.01 -5.04
N PHE A 71 8.43 4.89 -5.67
CA PHE A 71 7.12 4.55 -6.22
C PHE A 71 6.36 3.73 -5.20
N CYS A 72 5.20 4.23 -4.78
CA CYS A 72 4.45 3.65 -3.69
C CYS A 72 3.03 3.25 -4.10
N ALA A 73 2.53 2.17 -3.50
CA ALA A 73 1.13 1.75 -3.61
C ALA A 73 0.55 1.41 -2.24
N MET A 74 -0.69 1.84 -2.00
CA MET A 74 -1.48 1.49 -0.82
C MET A 74 -2.71 0.70 -1.28
N VAL A 75 -2.73 -0.60 -0.98
CA VAL A 75 -3.87 -1.48 -1.27
C VAL A 75 -4.76 -1.56 -0.05
N ILE A 76 -6.03 -1.16 -0.21
CA ILE A 76 -7.07 -1.21 0.81
C ILE A 76 -7.99 -2.38 0.46
N TYR A 77 -8.16 -3.32 1.38
CA TYR A 77 -8.92 -4.55 1.14
C TYR A 77 -9.70 -5.00 2.37
N LYS A 78 -10.71 -5.85 2.16
CA LYS A 78 -11.53 -6.43 3.23
C LYS A 78 -10.80 -7.60 3.88
N GLY A 79 -10.83 -7.67 5.21
CA GLY A 79 -10.34 -8.81 6.02
C GLY A 79 -11.09 -10.10 5.72
#